data_AF-A0A2G2FZY6-F1
#
_entry.id   AF-A0A2G2FZY6-F1
#
_cell.length_a   1.000
_cell.length_b   1.000
_cell.length_c   1.000
_cell.angle_alpha   90.00
_cell.angle_beta   90.00
_cell.angle_gamma   90.00
#
_symmetry.space_group_name_H-M   'P 1'
#
loop_
_entity.id
_entity.type
_entity.pdbx_description
1 polymer ?
#
loop_
_entity_poly.entity_id
_entity_poly.type
_entity_poly.pdbx_seq_one_letter_code
_entity_poly.pdbx_strand_id
1 'polypeptide(L)'
;MKKQLLAAVAATALMAMPSLASADDQGWYVRGNVGYGTMTEMDLSGGLNGAVQGEGNVAGSLGLGYAFGNNWRLELDAAQLWNDLGSVDQIPNSYAKMRTNTAMLNAIYDFSDMGSWTPYVGAGIGFGQSKLNAAAHNSAGHYLLNTNTPACFTDTCKVNDTDTGLAWQLIAGLGYDISERLVWDTQYRYVDLGGLDFLGSGGINGVAGHFNSQVSGANEHILMTGLRYKFGGVAPKKMKRVEPVTVACWDGSSAASLAACPVEAPRVVYTSCWDGSQVESGSACPARPVVQCWDGSTVSDAAACPVQRTVTCWDGSLASDATTCRPQPSIQCSDGSYVSDAAFCAIRTTTTTLNVCGPSSVAIFNVPVNTTGKSVNRLGTLPEFGDSHGLTSTQFYEKLATRHASNSFDRKYLDYLFRSMGYSNGFADAHAGLFSEDVLAQGTSGMLGFGKYHGYAFSVLNTNDRDRQAFRIQGANGQVVHFMKTCGNYMYACQ
;
A
#
# COMPACT_ATOMS: atom_id res chain seq x y z
N MET A 1 -14.45 -39.59 -2.58
CA MET A 1 -13.70 -40.83 -2.25
C MET A 1 -12.46 -41.06 -3.13
N LYS A 2 -12.53 -41.00 -4.47
CA LYS A 2 -11.33 -41.19 -5.34
C LYS A 2 -10.18 -40.18 -5.14
N LYS A 3 -10.48 -38.92 -4.81
CA LYS A 3 -9.46 -37.87 -4.57
C LYS A 3 -8.70 -38.03 -3.24
N GLN A 4 -9.35 -38.58 -2.20
CA GLN A 4 -8.74 -38.81 -0.89
C GLN A 4 -7.81 -40.03 -0.90
N LEU A 5 -8.13 -41.05 -1.71
CA LEU A 5 -7.26 -42.21 -1.95
C LEU A 5 -5.98 -41.84 -2.71
N LEU A 6 -6.06 -40.95 -3.70
CA LEU A 6 -4.88 -40.50 -4.46
C LEU A 6 -3.90 -39.66 -3.61
N ALA A 7 -4.41 -38.80 -2.72
CA ALA A 7 -3.59 -38.03 -1.80
C ALA A 7 -2.87 -38.91 -0.76
N ALA A 8 -3.56 -39.94 -0.24
CA ALA A 8 -2.97 -40.88 0.71
C ALA A 8 -1.89 -41.78 0.08
N VAL A 9 -2.08 -42.18 -1.18
CA VAL A 9 -1.10 -43.00 -1.95
C VAL A 9 0.16 -42.20 -2.31
N ALA A 10 0.02 -40.91 -2.66
CA ALA A 10 1.18 -40.04 -2.89
C ALA A 10 2.01 -39.85 -1.60
N ALA A 11 1.35 -39.65 -0.45
CA ALA A 11 2.01 -39.54 0.85
C ALA A 11 2.75 -40.83 1.27
N THR A 12 2.25 -42.01 0.91
CA THR A 12 2.92 -43.28 1.21
C THR A 12 4.06 -43.60 0.23
N ALA A 13 3.94 -43.24 -1.05
CA ALA A 13 5.03 -43.41 -2.03
C ALA A 13 6.24 -42.49 -1.73
N LEU A 14 6.00 -41.30 -1.19
CA LEU A 14 7.06 -40.36 -0.75
C LEU A 14 7.89 -40.90 0.42
N MET A 15 7.34 -41.83 1.22
CA MET A 15 8.04 -42.45 2.35
C MET A 15 8.94 -43.64 1.96
N ALA A 16 8.96 -44.04 0.68
CA ALA A 16 9.72 -45.21 0.19
C ALA A 16 11.03 -44.86 -0.54
N MET A 17 11.46 -43.58 -0.53
CA MET A 17 12.68 -43.14 -1.20
C MET A 17 13.93 -43.62 -0.42
N PRO A 18 14.94 -44.23 -1.08
CA PRO A 18 16.16 -44.70 -0.40
C PRO A 18 16.94 -43.52 0.19
N SER A 19 17.20 -43.56 1.50
CA SER A 19 18.03 -42.58 2.19
C SER A 19 19.51 -42.85 1.88
N LEU A 20 20.07 -42.13 0.89
CA LEU A 20 21.52 -42.02 0.74
C LEU A 20 22.03 -41.09 1.85
N ALA A 21 22.78 -41.66 2.79
CA ALA A 21 23.43 -40.91 3.86
C ALA A 21 24.48 -39.95 3.26
N SER A 22 24.32 -38.66 3.51
CA SER A 22 25.30 -37.62 3.20
C SER A 22 25.16 -36.47 4.20
N ALA A 23 26.17 -35.60 4.19
CA ALA A 23 26.54 -34.64 5.24
C ALA A 23 25.38 -33.81 5.83
N ASP A 24 25.63 -33.20 7.00
CA ASP A 24 24.71 -32.58 8.00
C ASP A 24 23.54 -31.67 7.52
N ASP A 25 23.33 -31.41 6.23
CA ASP A 25 22.14 -30.74 5.67
C ASP A 25 21.85 -31.17 4.21
N GLN A 26 22.42 -32.29 3.77
CA GLN A 26 22.29 -32.83 2.42
C GLN A 26 21.17 -33.84 2.35
N GLY A 27 20.34 -33.74 1.32
CA GLY A 27 19.36 -34.78 1.02
C GLY A 27 18.08 -34.30 0.37
N TRP A 28 17.25 -35.29 0.06
CA TRP A 28 15.93 -35.07 -0.51
C TRP A 28 14.98 -34.46 0.51
N TYR A 29 14.07 -33.63 0.02
CA TYR A 29 12.94 -33.13 0.78
C TYR A 29 11.69 -33.06 -0.11
N VAL A 30 10.52 -33.13 0.53
CA VAL A 30 9.24 -32.83 -0.11
C VAL A 30 8.62 -31.62 0.58
N ARG A 31 7.89 -30.81 -0.19
CA ARG A 31 7.31 -29.56 0.27
C ARG A 31 5.88 -29.45 -0.25
N GLY A 32 4.95 -29.13 0.65
CA GLY A 32 3.54 -28.94 0.31
C GLY A 32 3.05 -27.63 0.89
N ASN A 33 2.54 -26.74 0.04
CA ASN A 33 1.98 -25.46 0.48
C ASN A 33 0.58 -25.26 -0.08
N VAL A 34 -0.19 -24.49 0.68
CA VAL A 34 -1.45 -23.89 0.26
C VAL A 34 -1.36 -22.39 0.48
N GLY A 35 -2.07 -21.63 -0.33
CA GLY A 35 -1.92 -20.20 -0.33
C GLY A 35 -3.02 -19.48 -1.06
N TYR A 36 -2.76 -18.22 -1.32
CA TYR A 36 -3.62 -17.33 -2.06
C TYR A 36 -2.75 -16.60 -3.08
N GLY A 37 -3.18 -16.59 -4.33
CA GLY A 37 -2.49 -15.89 -5.40
C GLY A 37 -3.42 -14.97 -6.16
N THR A 38 -2.85 -13.94 -6.76
CA THR A 38 -3.55 -13.01 -7.65
C THR A 38 -2.75 -12.83 -8.93
N MET A 39 -3.42 -12.48 -10.01
CA MET A 39 -2.79 -12.11 -11.27
C MET A 39 -2.77 -10.60 -11.41
N THR A 40 -1.62 -10.08 -11.80
CA THR A 40 -1.50 -8.73 -12.36
C THR A 40 -2.28 -8.63 -13.67
N GLU A 41 -2.52 -7.40 -14.10
CA GLU A 41 -3.44 -7.11 -15.19
C GLU A 41 -2.96 -7.68 -16.50
N MET A 42 -3.83 -8.47 -17.13
CA MET A 42 -3.58 -9.01 -18.45
C MET A 42 -4.09 -8.01 -19.49
N ASP A 43 -3.19 -7.55 -20.35
CA ASP A 43 -3.55 -6.80 -21.55
C ASP A 43 -3.93 -7.80 -22.65
N LEU A 44 -5.22 -7.84 -22.99
CA LEU A 44 -5.71 -8.58 -24.16
C LEU A 44 -5.65 -7.67 -25.39
N SER A 45 -4.99 -8.14 -26.44
CA SER A 45 -4.93 -7.47 -27.74
C SER A 45 -5.31 -8.41 -28.88
N GLY A 46 -6.07 -7.92 -29.87
CA GLY A 46 -6.55 -8.73 -31.00
C GLY A 46 -8.08 -8.67 -31.17
N GLY A 47 -8.74 -9.83 -31.27
CA GLY A 47 -10.21 -9.89 -31.45
C GLY A 47 -11.03 -9.42 -30.25
N LEU A 48 -10.43 -9.46 -29.05
CA LEU A 48 -10.93 -8.86 -27.82
C LEU A 48 -9.92 -7.81 -27.34
N ASN A 49 -10.35 -6.57 -27.11
CA ASN A 49 -9.52 -5.54 -26.48
C ASN A 49 -10.13 -5.14 -25.13
N GLY A 50 -9.35 -5.18 -24.06
CA GLY A 50 -9.76 -4.81 -22.71
C GLY A 50 -8.81 -5.39 -21.66
N ALA A 51 -8.74 -4.77 -20.48
CA ALA A 51 -7.98 -5.30 -19.35
C ALA A 51 -8.89 -6.22 -18.51
N VAL A 52 -8.42 -7.44 -18.22
CA VAL A 52 -9.14 -8.37 -17.33
C VAL A 52 -8.40 -8.43 -15.99
N GLN A 53 -9.12 -8.10 -14.92
CA GLN A 53 -8.59 -8.09 -13.57
C GLN A 53 -8.74 -9.48 -12.93
N GLY A 54 -7.62 -10.08 -12.51
CA GLY A 54 -7.61 -11.31 -11.73
C GLY A 54 -8.18 -11.08 -10.34
N GLU A 55 -9.28 -11.76 -9.97
CA GLU A 55 -9.61 -11.89 -8.55
C GLU A 55 -8.81 -13.08 -8.01
N GLY A 56 -7.96 -12.80 -7.02
CA GLY A 56 -7.13 -13.83 -6.43
C GLY A 56 -7.96 -14.92 -5.77
N ASN A 57 -7.47 -16.16 -5.81
CA ASN A 57 -8.12 -17.28 -5.15
C ASN A 57 -7.05 -18.31 -4.72
N VAL A 58 -7.46 -19.49 -4.28
CA VAL A 58 -6.60 -20.47 -3.63
C VAL A 58 -5.49 -20.92 -4.57
N ALA A 59 -4.30 -21.09 -4.01
CA ALA A 59 -3.14 -21.69 -4.67
C ALA A 59 -2.71 -22.95 -3.91
N GLY A 60 -2.20 -23.95 -4.63
CA GLY A 60 -1.60 -25.14 -4.05
C GLY A 60 -0.32 -25.52 -4.80
N SER A 61 0.70 -25.97 -4.07
CA SER A 61 1.97 -26.40 -4.69
C SER A 61 2.54 -27.64 -4.00
N LEU A 62 3.15 -28.50 -4.80
CA LEU A 62 3.96 -29.63 -4.35
C LEU A 62 5.35 -29.52 -4.95
N GLY A 63 6.37 -29.60 -4.11
CA GLY A 63 7.78 -29.56 -4.50
C GLY A 63 8.54 -30.80 -4.06
N LEU A 64 9.42 -31.29 -4.92
CA LEU A 64 10.43 -32.29 -4.62
C LEU A 64 11.80 -31.65 -4.85
N GLY A 65 12.62 -31.55 -3.82
CA GLY A 65 13.92 -30.91 -3.93
C GLY A 65 15.04 -31.70 -3.27
N TYR A 66 16.26 -31.28 -3.60
CA TYR A 66 17.50 -31.80 -3.05
C TYR A 66 18.33 -30.65 -2.50
N ALA A 67 18.70 -30.75 -1.22
CA ALA A 67 19.62 -29.83 -0.58
C ALA A 67 21.05 -30.34 -0.71
N PHE A 68 21.96 -29.46 -1.15
CA PHE A 68 23.37 -29.80 -1.39
C PHE A 68 24.27 -29.53 -0.17
N GLY A 69 23.73 -29.07 0.95
CA GLY A 69 24.48 -28.85 2.19
C GLY A 69 25.51 -27.72 2.12
N ASN A 70 25.45 -26.90 1.09
CA ASN A 70 26.25 -25.69 0.87
C ASN A 70 25.33 -24.48 0.67
N ASN A 71 24.21 -24.45 1.40
CA ASN A 71 23.15 -23.44 1.30
C ASN A 71 22.34 -23.45 -0.01
N TRP A 72 22.75 -24.22 -1.02
CA TRP A 72 21.98 -24.37 -2.25
C TRP A 72 21.00 -25.55 -2.18
N ARG A 73 19.83 -25.35 -2.80
CA ARG A 73 18.82 -26.36 -3.06
C ARG A 73 18.38 -26.29 -4.51
N LEU A 74 18.15 -27.45 -5.11
CA LEU A 74 17.48 -27.57 -6.40
C LEU A 74 16.11 -28.20 -6.17
N GLU A 75 15.08 -27.70 -6.84
CA GLU A 75 13.71 -28.11 -6.56
C GLU A 75 12.85 -28.16 -7.82
N LEU A 76 12.17 -29.29 -8.02
CA LEU A 76 11.11 -29.43 -8.99
C LEU A 76 9.78 -29.10 -8.30
N ASP A 77 9.07 -28.10 -8.81
CA ASP A 77 7.83 -27.58 -8.24
C ASP A 77 6.70 -27.69 -9.25
N ALA A 78 5.58 -28.27 -8.81
CA ALA A 78 4.31 -28.23 -9.53
C ALA A 78 3.32 -27.41 -8.71
N ALA A 79 2.81 -26.32 -9.29
CA ALA A 79 1.84 -25.46 -8.63
C ALA A 79 0.60 -25.28 -9.48
N GLN A 80 -0.48 -24.95 -8.78
CA GLN A 80 -1.76 -24.69 -9.37
C GLN A 80 -2.41 -23.50 -8.67
N LEU A 81 -2.80 -22.53 -9.47
CA LEU A 81 -3.56 -21.37 -9.04
C LEU A 81 -4.97 -21.48 -9.61
N TRP A 82 -5.95 -21.57 -8.71
CA TRP A 82 -7.35 -21.37 -9.07
C TRP A 82 -7.61 -19.88 -9.01
N ASN A 83 -8.07 -19.25 -10.09
CA ASN A 83 -8.55 -17.87 -10.10
C ASN A 83 -10.01 -17.85 -10.54
N ASP A 84 -10.83 -17.06 -9.84
CA ASP A 84 -12.12 -16.63 -10.37
C ASP A 84 -11.84 -15.27 -11.04
N LEU A 85 -12.20 -15.08 -12.31
CA LEU A 85 -12.03 -13.79 -12.96
C LEU A 85 -13.38 -13.06 -12.85
N GLY A 86 -13.35 -11.85 -12.30
CA GLY A 86 -14.50 -10.95 -12.30
C GLY A 86 -14.98 -10.62 -13.71
N SER A 87 -16.12 -9.93 -13.81
CA SER A 87 -16.78 -9.63 -15.08
C SER A 87 -15.84 -9.02 -16.11
N VAL A 88 -15.84 -9.57 -17.32
CA VAL A 88 -15.26 -8.93 -18.51
C VAL A 88 -16.18 -7.77 -18.87
N ASP A 89 -15.67 -6.55 -18.66
CA ASP A 89 -16.06 -5.27 -19.27
C ASP A 89 -17.57 -4.93 -19.31
N GLN A 90 -18.03 -4.02 -18.44
CA GLN A 90 -19.34 -3.33 -18.39
C GLN A 90 -20.65 -4.07 -18.81
N ILE A 91 -20.66 -5.39 -18.94
CA ILE A 91 -21.83 -6.18 -19.36
C ILE A 91 -22.41 -6.90 -18.14
N PRO A 92 -23.68 -6.66 -17.78
CA PRO A 92 -24.38 -7.48 -16.79
C PRO A 92 -24.42 -8.95 -17.25
N ASN A 93 -23.93 -9.88 -16.43
CA ASN A 93 -23.89 -11.35 -16.62
C ASN A 93 -22.74 -11.97 -17.46
N SER A 94 -21.53 -11.39 -17.46
CA SER A 94 -20.32 -12.10 -17.92
C SER A 94 -19.61 -12.83 -16.76
N TYR A 95 -19.15 -14.07 -17.01
CA TYR A 95 -18.30 -14.84 -16.09
C TYR A 95 -17.01 -15.22 -16.80
N ALA A 96 -15.87 -15.12 -16.11
CA ALA A 96 -14.60 -15.64 -16.59
C ALA A 96 -13.99 -16.54 -15.51
N LYS A 97 -13.45 -17.70 -15.91
CA LYS A 97 -12.72 -18.61 -15.01
C LYS A 97 -11.41 -18.95 -15.65
N MET A 98 -10.32 -18.73 -14.92
CA MET A 98 -8.98 -19.05 -15.40
C MET A 98 -8.22 -19.87 -14.37
N ARG A 99 -7.56 -20.91 -14.87
CA ARG A 99 -6.76 -21.81 -14.04
C ARG A 99 -5.38 -21.87 -14.64
N THR A 100 -4.39 -21.59 -13.81
CA THR A 100 -2.98 -21.72 -14.17
C THR A 100 -2.41 -22.97 -13.50
N ASN A 101 -1.71 -23.80 -14.28
CA ASN A 101 -0.87 -24.86 -13.75
C ASN A 101 0.58 -24.56 -14.17
N THR A 102 1.54 -24.64 -13.25
CA THR A 102 2.95 -24.41 -13.53
C THR A 102 3.79 -25.62 -13.14
N ALA A 103 4.82 -25.89 -13.94
CA ALA A 103 5.85 -26.87 -13.63
C ALA A 103 7.22 -26.18 -13.77
N MET A 104 7.96 -26.08 -12.66
CA MET A 104 9.14 -25.23 -12.54
C MET A 104 10.33 -26.00 -11.97
N LEU A 105 11.53 -25.67 -12.45
CA LEU A 105 12.79 -26.07 -11.84
C LEU A 105 13.41 -24.83 -11.17
N ASN A 106 13.66 -24.91 -9.86
CA ASN A 106 14.11 -23.80 -9.04
C ASN A 106 15.50 -24.04 -8.48
N ALA A 107 16.34 -23.01 -8.52
CA ALA A 107 17.54 -22.91 -7.70
C ALA A 107 17.25 -21.98 -6.52
N ILE A 108 17.51 -22.45 -5.30
CA ILE A 108 17.19 -21.75 -4.05
C ILE A 108 18.45 -21.68 -3.18
N TYR A 109 18.66 -20.53 -2.55
CA TYR A 109 19.75 -20.26 -1.62
C TYR A 109 19.20 -19.94 -0.22
N ASP A 110 19.65 -20.71 0.78
CA ASP A 110 19.25 -20.60 2.18
C ASP A 110 20.24 -19.75 2.99
N PHE A 111 19.74 -18.87 3.85
CA PHE A 111 20.54 -18.12 4.81
C PHE A 111 20.49 -18.82 6.17
N SER A 112 21.57 -19.51 6.55
CA SER A 112 21.63 -20.42 7.71
C SER A 112 22.06 -19.78 9.03
N ASP A 113 22.45 -18.50 9.04
CA ASP A 113 23.08 -17.86 10.21
C ASP A 113 22.08 -17.37 11.27
N MET A 114 20.80 -17.70 11.12
CA MET A 114 19.68 -17.15 11.93
C MET A 114 19.04 -18.17 12.89
N GLY A 115 19.77 -19.22 13.27
CA GLY A 115 19.29 -20.22 14.24
C GLY A 115 18.20 -21.12 13.65
N SER A 116 17.03 -21.19 14.29
CA SER A 116 15.89 -22.00 13.80
C SER A 116 15.14 -21.34 12.64
N TRP A 117 15.45 -20.09 12.32
CA TRP A 117 14.90 -19.39 11.16
C TRP A 117 15.87 -19.52 9.99
N THR A 118 15.34 -19.82 8.81
CA THR A 118 16.10 -19.95 7.57
C THR A 118 15.39 -19.14 6.48
N PRO A 119 15.69 -17.85 6.33
CA PRO A 119 15.28 -17.11 5.14
C PRO A 119 15.90 -17.73 3.90
N TYR A 120 15.25 -17.59 2.76
CA TYR A 120 15.79 -18.05 1.49
C TYR A 120 15.28 -17.24 0.31
N VAL A 121 16.05 -17.24 -0.77
CA VAL A 121 15.67 -16.66 -2.06
C VAL A 121 15.93 -17.67 -3.16
N GLY A 122 15.16 -17.61 -4.24
CA GLY A 122 15.35 -18.50 -5.36
C GLY A 122 14.80 -17.95 -6.65
N ALA A 123 15.17 -18.58 -7.75
CA ALA A 123 14.66 -18.32 -9.07
C ALA A 123 14.43 -19.64 -9.79
N GLY A 124 13.45 -19.66 -10.69
CA GLY A 124 13.10 -20.85 -11.44
C GLY A 124 12.67 -20.55 -12.86
N ILE A 125 12.79 -21.59 -13.69
CA ILE A 125 12.33 -21.59 -15.07
C ILE A 125 11.53 -22.86 -15.32
N GLY A 126 10.60 -22.81 -16.26
CA GLY A 126 9.78 -23.95 -16.59
C GLY A 126 8.67 -23.61 -17.57
N PHE A 127 7.51 -24.25 -17.35
CA PHE A 127 6.36 -24.14 -18.22
C PHE A 127 5.13 -23.73 -17.44
N GLY A 128 4.37 -22.81 -18.02
CA GLY A 128 3.10 -22.34 -17.50
C GLY A 128 1.98 -22.70 -18.47
N GLN A 129 0.94 -23.37 -18.00
CA GLN A 129 -0.27 -23.64 -18.75
C GLN A 129 -1.42 -22.82 -18.18
N SER A 130 -2.11 -22.07 -19.04
CA SER A 130 -3.31 -21.34 -18.66
C SER A 130 -4.52 -21.81 -19.47
N LYS A 131 -5.62 -22.06 -18.77
CA LYS A 131 -6.91 -22.36 -19.40
C LYS A 131 -7.88 -21.21 -19.16
N LEU A 132 -8.33 -20.57 -20.22
CA LEU A 132 -9.27 -19.45 -20.19
C LEU A 132 -10.66 -19.89 -20.65
N ASN A 133 -11.69 -19.64 -19.83
CA ASN A 133 -13.09 -19.75 -20.24
C ASN A 133 -13.77 -18.41 -20.02
N ALA A 134 -14.17 -17.73 -21.09
CA ALA A 134 -14.86 -16.44 -21.06
C ALA A 134 -16.03 -16.42 -22.06
N ALA A 135 -17.15 -15.83 -21.66
CA ALA A 135 -18.33 -15.63 -22.52
C ALA A 135 -18.91 -14.22 -22.34
N ALA A 136 -19.21 -13.54 -23.44
CA ALA A 136 -19.89 -12.24 -23.47
C ALA A 136 -21.23 -12.36 -24.23
N HIS A 137 -22.30 -11.81 -23.67
CA HIS A 137 -23.63 -11.74 -24.30
C HIS A 137 -24.00 -10.28 -24.56
N ASN A 138 -24.44 -9.94 -25.76
CA ASN A 138 -25.16 -8.70 -26.02
C ASN A 138 -26.65 -9.04 -26.14
N SER A 139 -27.44 -8.81 -25.10
CA SER A 139 -28.89 -8.91 -25.18
C SER A 139 -29.43 -7.63 -25.80
N ALA A 140 -29.95 -7.74 -27.03
CA ALA A 140 -30.45 -6.66 -27.87
C ALA A 140 -31.25 -5.56 -27.13
N GLY A 141 -30.79 -4.31 -27.24
CA GLY A 141 -31.56 -3.13 -26.81
C GLY A 141 -30.81 -1.80 -26.73
N HIS A 142 -29.47 -1.81 -26.58
CA HIS A 142 -28.67 -0.58 -26.45
C HIS A 142 -27.69 -0.44 -27.61
N TYR A 143 -28.09 0.31 -28.64
CA TYR A 143 -27.34 0.47 -29.89
C TYR A 143 -26.10 1.39 -29.81
N LEU A 144 -25.58 1.72 -28.62
CA LEU A 144 -24.52 2.73 -28.45
C LEU A 144 -23.60 2.48 -27.23
N LEU A 145 -23.06 1.27 -27.08
CA LEU A 145 -21.83 1.08 -26.30
C LEU A 145 -20.73 0.69 -27.28
N ASN A 146 -19.82 1.63 -27.55
CA ASN A 146 -18.59 1.39 -28.29
C ASN A 146 -17.68 0.49 -27.43
N THR A 147 -17.95 -0.81 -27.42
CA THR A 147 -16.98 -1.80 -26.96
C THR A 147 -15.94 -1.93 -28.05
N ASN A 148 -14.67 -1.63 -27.75
CA ASN A 148 -13.54 -1.72 -28.68
C ASN A 148 -13.17 -3.18 -29.04
N THR A 149 -14.15 -4.09 -29.17
CA THR A 149 -14.01 -5.50 -29.52
C THR A 149 -14.47 -5.72 -30.97
N PRO A 150 -13.55 -5.67 -31.97
CA PRO A 150 -13.94 -5.69 -33.39
C PRO A 150 -14.70 -6.95 -33.81
N ALA A 151 -14.60 -8.03 -33.04
CA ALA A 151 -15.19 -9.34 -33.35
C ALA A 151 -16.62 -9.56 -32.81
N CYS A 152 -17.20 -8.62 -32.04
CA CYS A 152 -18.46 -8.83 -31.31
C CYS A 152 -19.43 -7.67 -31.55
N PHE A 153 -19.97 -7.55 -32.76
CA PHE A 153 -20.83 -6.41 -33.14
C PHE A 153 -22.34 -6.66 -32.95
N THR A 154 -22.80 -7.92 -32.82
CA THR A 154 -24.23 -8.26 -32.66
C THR A 154 -24.54 -9.56 -31.90
N ASP A 155 -23.54 -10.42 -31.62
CA ASP A 155 -23.74 -11.81 -31.17
C ASP A 155 -22.89 -12.21 -29.95
N THR A 156 -23.23 -13.36 -29.35
CA THR A 156 -22.54 -13.98 -28.21
C THR A 156 -21.12 -14.42 -28.58
N CYS A 157 -20.10 -13.90 -27.91
CA CYS A 157 -18.69 -14.29 -28.11
C CYS A 157 -18.21 -15.24 -27.00
N LYS A 158 -17.46 -16.29 -27.37
CA LYS A 158 -16.93 -17.29 -26.43
C LYS A 158 -15.45 -17.60 -26.71
N VAL A 159 -14.65 -17.62 -25.65
CA VAL A 159 -13.26 -18.11 -25.64
C VAL A 159 -13.19 -19.32 -24.71
N ASN A 160 -12.74 -20.45 -25.24
CA ASN A 160 -12.50 -21.68 -24.48
C ASN A 160 -11.28 -22.37 -25.08
N ASP A 161 -10.10 -21.97 -24.61
CA ASP A 161 -8.83 -22.46 -25.13
C ASP A 161 -7.79 -22.65 -24.02
N THR A 162 -6.76 -23.44 -24.28
CA THR A 162 -5.67 -23.75 -23.35
C THR A 162 -4.35 -23.56 -24.06
N ASP A 163 -3.50 -22.69 -23.52
CA ASP A 163 -2.16 -22.45 -24.07
C ASP A 163 -1.06 -22.75 -23.04
N THR A 164 0.13 -23.08 -23.53
CA THR A 164 1.30 -23.45 -22.71
C THR A 164 2.53 -22.71 -23.19
N GLY A 165 3.09 -21.86 -22.31
CA GLY A 165 4.27 -21.05 -22.60
C GLY A 165 5.46 -21.40 -21.72
N LEU A 166 6.62 -20.84 -22.08
CA LEU A 166 7.78 -20.76 -21.19
C LEU A 166 7.48 -19.76 -20.07
N ALA A 167 7.82 -20.13 -18.85
CA ALA A 167 7.57 -19.32 -17.67
C ALA A 167 8.82 -19.23 -16.80
N TRP A 168 8.93 -18.15 -16.03
CA TRP A 168 9.97 -17.98 -15.02
C TRP A 168 9.37 -17.48 -13.71
N GLN A 169 10.08 -17.70 -12.61
CA GLN A 169 9.63 -17.25 -11.29
C GLN A 169 10.76 -16.79 -10.38
N LEU A 170 10.42 -15.90 -9.45
CA LEU A 170 11.24 -15.50 -8.31
C LEU A 170 10.56 -15.91 -7.01
N ILE A 171 11.35 -16.36 -6.06
CA ILE A 171 10.88 -16.90 -4.78
C ILE A 171 11.63 -16.18 -3.66
N ALA A 172 10.90 -15.71 -2.66
CA ALA A 172 11.46 -15.28 -1.39
C ALA A 172 10.66 -15.95 -0.27
N GLY A 173 11.33 -16.58 0.68
CA GLY A 173 10.66 -17.33 1.72
C GLY A 173 11.40 -17.37 3.05
N LEU A 174 10.70 -17.91 4.03
CA LEU A 174 11.16 -18.06 5.40
C LEU A 174 10.74 -19.43 5.90
N GLY A 175 11.74 -20.24 6.25
CA GLY A 175 11.59 -21.52 6.93
C GLY A 175 11.75 -21.37 8.44
N TYR A 176 10.97 -22.11 9.21
CA TYR A 176 11.16 -22.29 10.65
C TYR A 176 11.25 -23.78 10.99
N ASP A 177 12.35 -24.19 11.60
CA ASP A 177 12.56 -25.58 12.01
C ASP A 177 11.65 -25.95 13.18
N ILE A 178 10.54 -26.65 12.90
CA ILE A 178 9.66 -27.24 13.93
C ILE A 178 10.39 -28.41 14.61
N SER A 179 11.06 -29.24 13.80
CA SER A 179 11.90 -30.34 14.26
C SER A 179 13.10 -30.49 13.31
N GLU A 180 13.95 -31.49 13.56
CA GLU A 180 15.12 -31.76 12.71
C GLU A 180 14.75 -32.17 11.28
N ARG A 181 13.51 -32.62 11.06
CA ARG A 181 13.01 -33.04 9.74
C ARG A 181 11.85 -32.21 9.23
N LEU A 182 11.10 -31.55 10.11
CA LEU A 182 9.91 -30.80 9.74
C LEU A 182 10.16 -29.31 9.85
N VAL A 183 9.94 -28.61 8.73
CA VAL A 183 10.09 -27.16 8.62
C VAL A 183 8.73 -26.58 8.25
N TRP A 184 8.31 -25.56 9.00
CA TRP A 184 7.23 -24.68 8.55
C TRP A 184 7.77 -23.73 7.49
N ASP A 185 7.14 -23.70 6.33
CA ASP A 185 7.66 -23.03 5.14
C ASP A 185 6.63 -22.02 4.63
N THR A 186 6.99 -20.74 4.65
CA THR A 186 6.18 -19.65 4.10
C THR A 186 6.97 -18.94 3.01
N GLN A 187 6.35 -18.75 1.85
CA GLN A 187 7.02 -18.21 0.67
C GLN A 187 6.11 -17.27 -0.11
N TYR A 188 6.72 -16.26 -0.69
CA TYR A 188 6.15 -15.40 -1.71
C TYR A 188 6.78 -15.75 -3.06
N ARG A 189 5.93 -15.83 -4.09
CA ARG A 189 6.35 -16.14 -5.45
C ARG A 189 5.83 -15.08 -6.40
N TYR A 190 6.71 -14.68 -7.30
CA TYR A 190 6.36 -13.94 -8.50
C TYR A 190 6.55 -14.86 -9.70
N VAL A 191 5.51 -15.11 -10.47
CA VAL A 191 5.57 -15.96 -11.68
C VAL A 191 5.24 -15.10 -12.89
N ASP A 192 5.95 -15.29 -13.98
CA ASP A 192 5.67 -14.68 -15.28
C ASP A 192 5.49 -15.81 -16.29
N LEU A 193 4.32 -15.87 -16.93
CA LEU A 193 3.94 -16.94 -17.86
C LEU A 193 4.37 -16.65 -19.31
N GLY A 194 5.06 -15.53 -19.57
CA GLY A 194 5.39 -15.06 -20.91
C GLY A 194 4.18 -14.56 -21.70
N GLY A 195 4.31 -14.54 -23.03
CA GLY A 195 3.19 -14.29 -23.94
C GLY A 195 2.40 -15.58 -24.19
N LEU A 196 1.08 -15.51 -24.10
CA LEU A 196 0.16 -16.61 -24.36
C LEU A 196 -0.80 -16.23 -25.49
N ASP A 197 -1.06 -17.17 -26.40
CA ASP A 197 -1.96 -17.00 -27.54
C ASP A 197 -3.23 -17.82 -27.33
N PHE A 198 -4.40 -17.18 -27.44
CA PHE A 198 -5.70 -17.85 -27.28
C PHE A 198 -6.58 -17.68 -28.50
N LEU A 199 -7.18 -18.78 -28.98
CA LEU A 199 -8.15 -18.77 -30.07
C LEU A 199 -9.58 -18.57 -29.54
N GLY A 200 -10.25 -17.53 -30.01
CA GLY A 200 -11.65 -17.22 -29.73
C GLY A 200 -12.59 -17.52 -30.90
N SER A 201 -13.89 -17.63 -30.60
CA SER A 201 -14.95 -17.77 -31.60
C SER A 201 -16.06 -16.73 -31.39
N GLY A 202 -16.51 -16.08 -32.47
CA GLY A 202 -17.50 -15.00 -32.45
C GLY A 202 -18.26 -14.87 -33.76
N GLY A 203 -19.22 -13.94 -33.82
CA GLY A 203 -20.06 -13.70 -34.99
C GLY A 203 -20.20 -12.21 -35.31
N ILE A 204 -20.07 -11.85 -36.59
CA ILE A 204 -20.34 -10.50 -37.10
C ILE A 204 -21.55 -10.60 -38.03
N ASN A 205 -22.66 -9.93 -37.70
CA ASN A 205 -23.89 -9.94 -38.51
C ASN A 205 -24.39 -11.36 -38.88
N GLY A 206 -24.33 -12.32 -37.94
CA GLY A 206 -24.77 -13.70 -38.15
C GLY A 206 -23.80 -14.62 -38.91
N VAL A 207 -22.59 -14.17 -39.26
CA VAL A 207 -21.52 -15.01 -39.83
C VAL A 207 -20.53 -15.42 -38.74
N ALA A 208 -20.42 -16.71 -38.46
CA ALA A 208 -19.49 -17.25 -37.48
C ALA A 208 -18.04 -17.25 -37.99
N GLY A 209 -17.09 -16.82 -37.16
CA GLY A 209 -15.66 -16.79 -37.46
C GLY A 209 -14.78 -17.03 -36.23
N HIS A 210 -13.53 -17.40 -36.48
CA HIS A 210 -12.49 -17.50 -35.46
C HIS A 210 -11.67 -16.22 -35.41
N PHE A 211 -11.23 -15.81 -34.22
CA PHE A 211 -10.32 -14.68 -34.04
C PHE A 211 -9.20 -15.07 -33.07
N ASN A 212 -8.03 -14.47 -33.23
CA ASN A 212 -6.90 -14.67 -32.33
C ASN A 212 -6.86 -13.55 -31.29
N SER A 213 -6.55 -13.89 -30.04
CA SER A 213 -6.38 -12.96 -28.93
C SER A 213 -5.04 -13.24 -28.24
N GLN A 214 -4.17 -12.25 -28.21
CA GLN A 214 -2.86 -12.31 -27.60
C GLN A 214 -2.95 -11.76 -26.18
N VAL A 215 -2.38 -12.48 -25.21
CA VAL A 215 -2.26 -12.05 -23.81
C VAL A 215 -0.79 -11.86 -23.50
N SER A 216 -0.43 -10.64 -23.13
CA SER A 216 0.93 -10.29 -22.68
C SER A 216 0.92 -9.79 -21.24
N GLY A 217 1.95 -10.11 -20.46
CA GLY A 217 2.12 -9.62 -19.09
C GLY A 217 1.33 -10.39 -18.03
N ALA A 218 1.05 -11.68 -18.26
CA ALA A 218 0.37 -12.54 -17.30
C ALA A 218 1.29 -12.90 -16.12
N ASN A 219 1.39 -12.00 -15.14
CA ASN A 219 2.27 -12.18 -13.99
C ASN A 219 1.44 -12.48 -12.73
N GLU A 220 1.86 -13.46 -11.95
CA GLU A 220 1.18 -13.93 -10.74
C GLU A 220 1.98 -13.56 -9.49
N HIS A 221 1.28 -13.05 -8.48
CA HIS A 221 1.81 -12.88 -7.13
C HIS A 221 1.12 -13.88 -6.20
N ILE A 222 1.89 -14.80 -5.62
CA ILE A 222 1.34 -15.89 -4.81
C ILE A 222 2.02 -15.89 -3.44
N LEU A 223 1.22 -15.81 -2.38
CA LEU A 223 1.67 -16.01 -1.00
C LEU A 223 1.22 -17.39 -0.54
N MET A 224 2.14 -18.22 -0.08
CA MET A 224 1.87 -19.61 0.32
C MET A 224 2.51 -19.94 1.65
N THR A 225 1.88 -20.84 2.39
CA THR A 225 2.41 -21.40 3.64
C THR A 225 2.15 -22.90 3.69
N GLY A 226 3.01 -23.64 4.36
CA GLY A 226 2.91 -25.09 4.43
C GLY A 226 4.05 -25.75 5.18
N LEU A 227 4.33 -26.99 4.80
CA LEU A 227 5.32 -27.83 5.47
C LEU A 227 6.32 -28.38 4.46
N ARG A 228 7.58 -28.46 4.90
CA ARG A 228 8.68 -29.11 4.20
C ARG A 228 9.26 -30.21 5.08
N TYR A 229 9.29 -31.43 4.55
CA TYR A 229 9.82 -32.60 5.24
C TYR A 229 11.14 -33.04 4.61
N LYS A 230 12.22 -33.04 5.41
CA LYS A 230 13.57 -33.47 5.03
C LYS A 230 13.73 -34.98 5.28
N PHE A 231 14.16 -35.72 4.27
CA PHE A 231 14.41 -37.18 4.36
C PHE A 231 15.87 -37.51 4.76
N GLY A 232 16.78 -36.53 4.76
CA GLY A 232 18.22 -36.67 5.06
C GLY A 232 18.59 -36.65 6.55
N GLY A 233 19.87 -36.94 6.84
CA GLY A 233 20.42 -37.19 8.18
C GLY A 233 20.28 -36.01 9.14
N VAL A 234 19.80 -36.30 10.36
CA VAL A 234 19.70 -35.35 11.45
C VAL A 234 21.10 -35.02 11.97
N ALA A 235 21.58 -33.82 11.70
CA ALA A 235 22.67 -33.24 12.48
C ALA A 235 22.10 -32.74 13.82
N PRO A 236 22.71 -33.09 14.97
CA PRO A 236 22.35 -32.43 16.22
C PRO A 236 22.62 -30.93 16.08
N LYS A 237 21.61 -30.09 16.37
CA LYS A 237 21.74 -28.63 16.33
C LYS A 237 23.02 -28.24 17.07
N LYS A 238 24.00 -27.64 16.37
CA LYS A 238 25.17 -27.03 17.01
C LYS A 238 24.66 -25.95 17.95
N MET A 239 24.56 -26.26 19.24
CA MET A 239 24.27 -25.26 20.26
C MET A 239 25.39 -24.23 20.18
N LYS A 240 25.02 -22.98 19.88
CA LYS A 240 25.95 -21.85 19.87
C LYS A 240 26.63 -21.83 21.24
N ARG A 241 27.96 -21.98 21.28
CA ARG A 241 28.74 -21.85 22.52
C ARG A 241 28.40 -20.48 23.10
N VAL A 242 27.76 -20.44 24.27
CA VAL A 242 27.57 -19.20 25.02
C VAL A 242 28.97 -18.78 25.46
N GLU A 243 29.53 -17.78 24.80
CA GLU A 243 30.76 -17.15 25.27
C GLU A 243 30.47 -16.56 26.67
N PRO A 244 31.34 -16.80 27.66
CA PRO A 244 31.12 -16.28 29.01
C PRO A 244 31.06 -14.76 28.95
N VAL A 245 29.94 -14.20 29.40
CA VAL A 245 29.74 -12.75 29.50
C VAL A 245 30.73 -12.22 30.53
N THR A 246 31.74 -11.48 30.09
CA THR A 246 32.66 -10.74 30.95
C THR A 246 32.16 -9.32 31.14
N VAL A 247 32.33 -8.76 32.33
CA VAL A 247 32.06 -7.35 32.63
C VAL A 247 33.36 -6.56 32.65
N ALA A 248 33.33 -5.30 32.20
CA ALA A 248 34.47 -4.39 32.28
C ALA A 248 34.56 -3.76 33.70
N CYS A 249 35.75 -3.79 34.29
CA CYS A 249 36.07 -3.15 35.56
C CYS A 249 36.51 -1.69 35.37
N TRP A 250 36.50 -0.90 36.45
CA TRP A 250 36.81 0.53 36.42
C TRP A 250 38.27 0.86 36.04
N ASP A 251 39.18 -0.12 36.18
CA ASP A 251 40.59 -0.03 35.79
C ASP A 251 40.86 -0.51 34.34
N GLY A 252 39.81 -0.88 33.61
CA GLY A 252 39.88 -1.38 32.23
C GLY A 252 40.12 -2.88 32.10
N SER A 253 40.24 -3.63 33.20
CA SER A 253 40.30 -5.10 33.18
C SER A 253 38.91 -5.72 32.94
N SER A 254 38.85 -6.99 32.56
CA SER A 254 37.58 -7.74 32.41
C SER A 254 37.46 -8.84 33.47
N ALA A 255 36.31 -8.93 34.14
CA ALA A 255 36.04 -9.91 35.19
C ALA A 255 34.72 -10.66 34.97
N ALA A 256 34.53 -11.75 35.72
CA ALA A 256 33.31 -12.57 35.66
C ALA A 256 32.09 -11.90 36.33
N SER A 257 32.31 -10.90 37.19
CA SER A 257 31.26 -10.09 37.80
C SER A 257 31.83 -8.79 38.37
N LEU A 258 30.98 -7.80 38.63
CA LEU A 258 31.39 -6.52 39.23
C LEU A 258 32.03 -6.69 40.62
N ALA A 259 31.63 -7.72 41.37
CA ALA A 259 32.18 -8.02 42.69
C ALA A 259 33.61 -8.57 42.63
N ALA A 260 34.05 -9.06 41.46
CA ALA A 260 35.40 -9.54 41.24
C ALA A 260 36.35 -8.43 40.74
N CYS A 261 35.89 -7.18 40.63
CA CYS A 261 36.73 -6.05 40.27
C CYS A 261 37.59 -5.56 41.45
N PRO A 262 38.77 -4.95 41.19
CA PRO A 262 39.63 -4.38 42.23
C PRO A 262 38.95 -3.26 43.04
N VAL A 263 39.36 -3.04 44.29
CA VAL A 263 38.79 -1.99 45.17
C VAL A 263 39.42 -0.62 44.87
N GLU A 264 38.60 0.40 44.67
CA GLU A 264 39.03 1.78 44.39
C GLU A 264 39.58 2.47 45.66
N ALA A 265 40.68 3.23 45.54
CA ALA A 265 41.27 3.99 46.65
C ALA A 265 40.48 5.29 46.95
N PRO A 266 40.43 5.77 48.21
CA PRO A 266 39.64 6.95 48.56
C PRO A 266 40.22 8.23 47.91
N ARG A 267 39.36 8.99 47.22
CA ARG A 267 39.73 10.27 46.59
C ARG A 267 39.68 11.41 47.61
N VAL A 268 40.71 12.26 47.62
CA VAL A 268 40.73 13.53 48.36
C VAL A 268 39.81 14.53 47.63
N VAL A 269 38.86 15.11 48.35
CA VAL A 269 37.85 16.02 47.78
C VAL A 269 38.30 17.47 48.00
N TYR A 270 38.45 18.20 46.89
CA TYR A 270 38.75 19.63 46.88
C TYR A 270 37.47 20.43 46.63
N THR A 271 37.39 21.61 47.24
CA THR A 271 36.32 22.58 47.08
C THR A 271 36.84 23.82 46.37
N SER A 272 36.12 24.27 45.33
CA SER A 272 36.50 25.42 44.54
C SER A 272 36.04 26.73 45.18
N CYS A 273 36.95 27.68 45.36
CA CYS A 273 36.68 29.02 45.83
C CYS A 273 36.20 29.94 44.70
N TRP A 274 35.64 31.08 45.07
CA TRP A 274 35.01 32.01 44.13
C TRP A 274 35.99 32.74 43.20
N ASP A 275 37.26 32.82 43.56
CA ASP A 275 38.35 33.38 42.75
C ASP A 275 39.00 32.32 41.84
N GLY A 276 38.45 31.11 41.81
CA GLY A 276 38.94 29.98 41.01
C GLY A 276 40.02 29.14 41.68
N SER A 277 40.48 29.50 42.89
CA SER A 277 41.40 28.66 43.67
C SER A 277 40.72 27.39 44.20
N GLN A 278 41.48 26.33 44.49
CA GLN A 278 40.97 25.09 45.10
C GLN A 278 41.54 24.97 46.52
N VAL A 279 40.69 24.64 47.48
CA VAL A 279 41.09 24.36 48.86
C VAL A 279 40.60 22.97 49.27
N GLU A 280 41.28 22.32 50.21
CA GLU A 280 40.81 21.04 50.76
C GLU A 280 39.47 21.24 51.48
N SER A 281 38.55 20.27 51.31
CA SER A 281 37.21 20.34 51.86
C SER A 281 37.23 20.48 53.39
N GLY A 282 36.98 21.70 53.88
CA GLY A 282 37.07 22.08 55.30
C GLY A 282 37.81 23.41 55.55
N SER A 283 38.52 23.95 54.56
CA SER A 283 39.27 25.22 54.66
C SER A 283 38.46 26.42 54.13
N ALA A 284 38.69 27.62 54.68
CA ALA A 284 37.96 28.86 54.31
C ALA A 284 38.55 29.55 53.07
N CYS A 285 37.68 30.05 52.19
CA CYS A 285 38.07 30.81 50.99
C CYS A 285 38.39 32.31 51.28
N PRO A 286 39.13 33.01 50.40
CA PRO A 286 39.44 34.44 50.53
C PRO A 286 38.19 35.36 50.51
N ALA A 287 38.30 36.61 51.00
CA ALA A 287 37.18 37.57 51.04
C ALA A 287 36.96 38.31 49.70
N ARG A 288 35.70 38.47 49.28
CA ARG A 288 35.30 39.13 48.02
C ARG A 288 35.37 40.67 48.08
N PRO A 289 35.87 41.37 47.05
CA PRO A 289 35.68 42.81 46.89
C PRO A 289 34.24 43.14 46.41
N VAL A 290 33.75 44.33 46.77
CA VAL A 290 32.38 44.81 46.44
C VAL A 290 32.42 46.09 45.61
N VAL A 291 31.44 46.25 44.71
CA VAL A 291 31.25 47.37 43.77
C VAL A 291 29.87 48.02 44.00
N GLN A 292 29.76 49.35 43.90
CA GLN A 292 28.49 50.10 44.00
C GLN A 292 27.87 50.32 42.60
N CYS A 293 26.58 50.02 42.44
CA CYS A 293 25.80 50.21 41.22
C CYS A 293 25.12 51.59 41.14
N TRP A 294 24.63 51.95 39.95
CA TRP A 294 23.99 53.24 39.66
C TRP A 294 22.66 53.48 40.40
N ASP A 295 21.99 52.41 40.85
CA ASP A 295 20.77 52.46 41.65
C ASP A 295 21.05 52.46 43.18
N GLY A 296 22.33 52.52 43.58
CA GLY A 296 22.77 52.53 44.98
C GLY A 296 22.92 51.15 45.63
N SER A 297 22.67 50.06 44.89
CA SER A 297 22.91 48.69 45.37
C SER A 297 24.40 48.32 45.36
N THR A 298 24.81 47.32 46.16
CA THR A 298 26.18 46.77 46.15
C THR A 298 26.20 45.35 45.61
N VAL A 299 27.11 45.08 44.69
CA VAL A 299 27.24 43.80 43.97
C VAL A 299 28.70 43.36 43.94
N SER A 300 28.95 42.08 43.70
CA SER A 300 30.31 41.52 43.66
C SER A 300 31.04 41.71 42.32
N ASP A 301 30.37 42.21 41.28
CA ASP A 301 30.96 42.52 39.96
C ASP A 301 30.15 43.61 39.24
N ALA A 302 30.79 44.50 38.48
CA ALA A 302 30.12 45.61 37.79
C ALA A 302 29.08 45.18 36.73
N ALA A 303 29.23 43.99 36.13
CA ALA A 303 28.28 43.43 35.18
C ALA A 303 27.00 42.87 35.83
N ALA A 304 26.99 42.69 37.15
CA ALA A 304 25.83 42.26 37.92
C ALA A 304 24.87 43.41 38.28
N CYS A 305 25.20 44.65 37.89
CA CYS A 305 24.27 45.77 38.05
C CYS A 305 23.03 45.60 37.15
N PRO A 306 21.84 46.03 37.59
CA PRO A 306 20.59 45.84 36.83
C PRO A 306 20.64 46.47 35.42
N VAL A 307 20.19 45.72 34.41
CA VAL A 307 20.14 46.13 33.00
C VAL A 307 18.79 46.77 32.67
N GLN A 308 18.78 47.95 32.05
CA GLN A 308 17.55 48.57 31.54
C GLN A 308 17.01 47.76 30.34
N ARG A 309 15.75 47.28 30.42
CA ARG A 309 15.12 46.45 29.37
C ARG A 309 14.28 47.29 28.40
N THR A 310 14.40 47.01 27.10
CA THR A 310 13.52 47.48 26.02
C THR A 310 12.89 46.29 25.28
N VAL A 311 11.71 46.48 24.71
CA VAL A 311 10.89 45.48 23.99
C VAL A 311 10.81 45.86 22.50
N THR A 312 10.73 44.88 21.59
CA THR A 312 10.61 45.11 20.13
C THR A 312 9.14 45.02 19.68
N CYS A 313 8.63 46.05 18.99
CA CYS A 313 7.26 46.15 18.45
C CYS A 313 7.09 45.43 17.10
N TRP A 314 5.84 45.20 16.67
CA TRP A 314 5.52 44.47 15.43
C TRP A 314 6.02 45.17 14.14
N ASP A 315 6.24 46.47 14.19
CA ASP A 315 6.81 47.29 13.10
C ASP A 315 8.35 47.35 13.14
N GLY A 316 8.98 46.60 14.04
CA GLY A 316 10.43 46.54 14.22
C GLY A 316 11.03 47.65 15.08
N SER A 317 10.23 48.55 15.65
CA SER A 317 10.73 49.61 16.56
C SER A 317 10.99 49.09 17.99
N LEU A 318 11.88 49.74 18.75
CA LEU A 318 12.17 49.41 20.16
C LEU A 318 11.44 50.37 21.11
N ALA A 319 10.76 49.83 22.13
CA ALA A 319 9.97 50.57 23.12
C ALA A 319 10.35 50.16 24.56
N SER A 320 9.98 50.97 25.56
CA SER A 320 10.27 50.67 26.97
C SER A 320 9.36 49.58 27.57
N ASP A 321 8.15 49.41 27.03
CA ASP A 321 7.27 48.26 27.34
C ASP A 321 6.29 47.97 26.17
N ALA A 322 5.65 46.80 26.16
CA ALA A 322 4.78 46.35 25.05
C ALA A 322 3.52 47.22 24.80
N THR A 323 3.06 47.97 25.80
CA THR A 323 1.87 48.84 25.72
C THR A 323 2.12 50.15 24.98
N THR A 324 3.39 50.51 24.72
CA THR A 324 3.75 51.70 23.93
C THR A 324 3.91 51.44 22.43
N CYS A 325 3.69 50.19 21.98
CA CYS A 325 3.69 49.84 20.56
C CYS A 325 2.40 50.30 19.85
N ARG A 326 2.50 50.74 18.57
CA ARG A 326 1.30 51.10 17.78
C ARG A 326 0.41 49.87 17.53
N PRO A 327 -0.93 50.01 17.51
CA PRO A 327 -1.84 48.92 17.14
C PRO A 327 -1.75 48.56 15.65
N GLN A 328 -1.88 47.26 15.34
CA GLN A 328 -1.86 46.71 13.98
C GLN A 328 -3.17 47.06 13.23
N PRO A 329 -3.13 47.48 11.95
CA PRO A 329 -4.35 47.71 11.19
C PRO A 329 -5.05 46.39 10.83
N SER A 330 -6.36 46.30 11.05
CA SER A 330 -7.21 45.15 10.69
C SER A 330 -8.41 45.60 9.86
N ILE A 331 -8.80 44.77 8.88
CA ILE A 331 -9.97 44.98 8.02
C ILE A 331 -11.09 44.05 8.51
N GLN A 332 -12.28 44.61 8.74
CA GLN A 332 -13.46 43.83 9.13
C GLN A 332 -14.14 43.24 7.89
N CYS A 333 -14.21 41.92 7.80
CA CYS A 333 -14.95 41.19 6.77
C CYS A 333 -16.47 41.29 6.97
N SER A 334 -17.23 41.03 5.91
CA SER A 334 -18.70 41.05 5.92
C SER A 334 -19.35 40.02 6.86
N ASP A 335 -18.60 39.03 7.34
CA ASP A 335 -19.03 38.05 8.34
C ASP A 335 -18.70 38.46 9.78
N GLY A 336 -18.09 39.64 9.98
CA GLY A 336 -17.71 40.20 11.27
C GLY A 336 -16.31 39.79 11.76
N SER A 337 -15.58 38.95 11.03
CA SER A 337 -14.19 38.60 11.35
C SER A 337 -13.20 39.71 10.94
N TYR A 338 -12.01 39.72 11.55
CA TYR A 338 -10.95 40.69 11.23
C TYR A 338 -9.74 39.99 10.63
N VAL A 339 -9.26 40.50 9.49
CA VAL A 339 -8.11 39.96 8.75
C VAL A 339 -7.11 41.06 8.39
N SER A 340 -5.89 40.67 8.03
CA SER A 340 -4.82 41.60 7.66
C SER A 340 -4.90 42.11 6.21
N ASP A 341 -5.71 41.47 5.36
CA ASP A 341 -5.92 41.85 3.96
C ASP A 341 -7.33 41.44 3.49
N ALA A 342 -7.98 42.30 2.69
CA ALA A 342 -9.34 42.10 2.18
C ALA A 342 -9.50 40.84 1.28
N ALA A 343 -8.42 40.35 0.68
CA ALA A 343 -8.42 39.13 -0.13
C ALA A 343 -8.74 37.85 0.68
N PHE A 344 -8.63 37.90 2.01
CA PHE A 344 -8.90 36.75 2.90
C PHE A 344 -10.34 36.72 3.43
N CYS A 345 -11.21 37.63 3.02
CA CYS A 345 -12.62 37.56 3.39
C CYS A 345 -13.34 36.45 2.62
N ALA A 346 -13.82 35.43 3.33
CA ALA A 346 -14.54 34.32 2.72
C ALA A 346 -15.90 34.77 2.14
N ILE A 347 -16.11 34.49 0.84
CA ILE A 347 -17.38 34.78 0.15
C ILE A 347 -18.42 33.75 0.60
N ARG A 348 -19.44 34.19 1.35
CA ARG A 348 -20.64 33.38 1.63
C ARG A 348 -21.51 33.26 0.39
N THR A 349 -21.25 32.28 -0.46
CA THR A 349 -22.29 31.74 -1.34
C THR A 349 -23.06 30.66 -0.58
N THR A 350 -24.38 30.81 -0.51
CA THR A 350 -25.32 29.81 -0.03
C THR A 350 -25.24 28.56 -0.90
N THR A 351 -24.34 27.64 -0.57
CA THR A 351 -24.07 26.42 -1.35
C THR A 351 -24.70 25.24 -0.66
N THR A 352 -25.80 24.72 -1.21
CA THR A 352 -26.21 23.34 -0.94
C THR A 352 -25.02 22.43 -1.26
N THR A 353 -24.56 21.64 -0.29
CA THR A 353 -23.44 20.71 -0.46
C THR A 353 -23.83 19.46 -1.26
N LEU A 354 -25.11 19.28 -1.57
CA LEU A 354 -25.66 18.07 -2.18
C LEU A 354 -26.48 18.40 -3.43
N ASN A 355 -26.54 17.43 -4.35
CA ASN A 355 -27.21 17.55 -5.63
C ASN A 355 -28.65 17.03 -5.57
N VAL A 356 -29.52 17.60 -6.42
CA VAL A 356 -30.81 16.97 -6.75
C VAL A 356 -30.54 15.86 -7.75
N CYS A 357 -30.47 14.63 -7.26
CA CYS A 357 -30.08 13.47 -8.06
C CYS A 357 -31.23 12.84 -8.83
N GLY A 358 -30.90 12.25 -9.99
CA GLY A 358 -31.85 11.53 -10.82
C GLY A 358 -31.16 10.80 -11.98
N PRO A 359 -31.93 10.14 -12.85
CA PRO A 359 -31.40 9.56 -14.08
C PRO A 359 -30.72 10.62 -14.94
N SER A 360 -29.58 10.29 -15.52
CA SER A 360 -28.79 11.19 -16.35
C SER A 360 -28.19 10.46 -17.54
N SER A 361 -28.03 11.15 -18.67
CA SER A 361 -27.25 10.66 -19.80
C SER A 361 -25.74 10.67 -19.52
N VAL A 362 -25.31 11.38 -18.48
CA VAL A 362 -23.92 11.42 -18.02
C VAL A 362 -23.77 10.40 -16.90
N ALA A 363 -22.98 9.35 -17.15
CA ALA A 363 -22.95 8.17 -16.30
C ALA A 363 -22.51 8.45 -14.85
N ILE A 364 -21.55 9.36 -14.64
CA ILE A 364 -21.08 9.76 -13.31
C ILE A 364 -22.13 10.55 -12.49
N PHE A 365 -23.21 11.02 -13.12
CA PHE A 365 -24.34 11.70 -12.49
C PHE A 365 -25.63 10.89 -12.57
N ASN A 366 -25.60 9.68 -13.12
CA ASN A 366 -26.77 8.85 -13.35
C ASN A 366 -27.15 8.08 -12.08
N VAL A 367 -27.98 8.69 -11.24
CA VAL A 367 -28.42 8.09 -9.97
C VAL A 367 -29.73 7.33 -10.17
N PRO A 368 -29.76 6.00 -9.94
CA PRO A 368 -30.96 5.20 -10.09
C PRO A 368 -31.94 5.41 -8.93
N VAL A 369 -32.96 6.25 -9.13
CA VAL A 369 -33.94 6.68 -8.12
C VAL A 369 -34.85 5.59 -7.56
N ASN A 370 -34.91 4.41 -8.20
CA ASN A 370 -35.78 3.28 -7.80
C ASN A 370 -34.99 2.06 -7.31
N THR A 371 -33.72 2.23 -6.96
CA THR A 371 -32.88 1.14 -6.48
C THR A 371 -32.34 1.44 -5.09
N THR A 372 -32.03 0.41 -4.32
CA THR A 372 -31.39 0.59 -3.01
C THR A 372 -29.89 0.68 -3.20
N GLY A 373 -29.29 1.78 -2.76
CA GLY A 373 -27.84 1.97 -2.82
C GLY A 373 -27.11 0.97 -1.93
N LYS A 374 -25.93 0.55 -2.36
CA LYS A 374 -25.07 -0.36 -1.57
C LYS A 374 -24.58 0.35 -0.32
N SER A 375 -24.88 -0.18 0.86
CA SER A 375 -24.36 0.36 2.12
C SER A 375 -22.84 0.19 2.18
N VAL A 376 -22.12 1.29 2.39
CA VAL A 376 -20.68 1.33 2.58
C VAL A 376 -20.40 1.68 4.02
N ASN A 377 -19.73 0.79 4.73
CA ASN A 377 -19.46 0.94 6.17
C ASN A 377 -17.99 1.32 6.45
N ARG A 378 -17.15 1.31 5.42
CA ARG A 378 -15.73 1.71 5.49
C ARG A 378 -15.24 2.20 4.13
N LEU A 379 -14.49 3.30 4.10
CA LEU A 379 -13.75 3.73 2.90
C LEU A 379 -12.26 3.34 2.98
N GLY A 380 -11.57 3.39 1.84
CA GLY A 380 -10.14 3.09 1.74
C GLY A 380 -9.79 1.66 1.30
N THR A 381 -10.76 0.77 1.08
CA THR A 381 -10.50 -0.59 0.58
C THR A 381 -10.23 -0.64 -0.92
N LEU A 382 -10.82 0.27 -1.71
CA LEU A 382 -10.62 0.41 -3.16
C LEU A 382 -10.42 1.89 -3.52
N PRO A 383 -9.24 2.46 -3.22
CA PRO A 383 -8.97 3.88 -3.45
C PRO A 383 -8.77 4.22 -4.93
N GLU A 384 -9.27 5.37 -5.35
CA GLU A 384 -9.04 5.98 -6.67
C GLU A 384 -7.76 6.81 -6.67
N PHE A 385 -7.59 7.68 -5.68
CA PHE A 385 -6.42 8.56 -5.55
C PHE A 385 -5.69 8.39 -4.20
N GLY A 386 -6.11 7.44 -3.37
CA GLY A 386 -5.49 7.14 -2.07
C GLY A 386 -5.78 8.20 -1.00
N ASP A 387 -5.26 7.94 0.21
CA ASP A 387 -5.48 8.81 1.36
C ASP A 387 -4.93 10.24 1.13
N SER A 388 -5.69 11.22 1.61
CA SER A 388 -5.48 12.65 1.42
C SER A 388 -5.85 13.46 2.68
N HIS A 389 -6.03 12.82 3.84
CA HIS A 389 -6.35 13.49 5.11
C HIS A 389 -5.33 14.55 5.53
N GLY A 390 -4.06 14.37 5.20
CA GLY A 390 -2.99 15.33 5.52
C GLY A 390 -2.82 16.47 4.51
N LEU A 391 -3.69 16.57 3.49
CA LEU A 391 -3.56 17.56 2.42
C LEU A 391 -4.57 18.70 2.59
N THR A 392 -4.15 19.91 2.27
CA THR A 392 -5.06 21.05 2.05
C THR A 392 -5.74 20.93 0.69
N SER A 393 -6.80 21.71 0.44
CA SER A 393 -7.49 21.75 -0.86
C SER A 393 -6.54 22.05 -2.04
N THR A 394 -5.59 22.98 -1.84
CA THR A 394 -4.56 23.29 -2.85
C THR A 394 -3.63 22.10 -3.11
N GLN A 395 -3.14 21.45 -2.05
CA GLN A 395 -2.26 20.29 -2.19
C GLN A 395 -2.97 19.09 -2.81
N PHE A 396 -4.27 18.93 -2.56
CA PHE A 396 -5.06 17.91 -3.22
C PHE A 396 -5.26 18.20 -4.71
N TYR A 397 -5.48 19.45 -5.10
CA TYR A 397 -5.47 19.85 -6.51
C TYR A 397 -4.13 19.50 -7.17
N GLU A 398 -3.00 19.84 -6.55
CA GLU A 398 -1.65 19.53 -7.07
C GLU A 398 -1.43 18.01 -7.23
N LYS A 399 -1.96 17.23 -6.28
CA LYS A 399 -1.98 15.76 -6.37
C LYS A 399 -2.75 15.31 -7.61
N LEU A 400 -3.96 15.81 -7.84
CA LEU A 400 -4.74 15.48 -9.04
C LEU A 400 -4.05 15.93 -10.33
N ALA A 401 -3.45 17.13 -10.35
CA ALA A 401 -2.69 17.64 -11.49
C ALA A 401 -1.49 16.76 -11.82
N THR A 402 -0.78 16.29 -10.80
CA THR A 402 0.34 15.34 -10.97
C THR A 402 -0.15 14.01 -11.56
N ARG A 403 -1.30 13.51 -11.09
CA ARG A 403 -1.91 12.27 -11.60
C ARG A 403 -2.39 12.42 -13.04
N HIS A 404 -3.04 13.54 -13.37
CA HIS A 404 -3.44 13.90 -14.73
C HIS A 404 -2.25 13.97 -15.69
N ALA A 405 -1.13 14.56 -15.26
CA ALA A 405 0.08 14.66 -16.06
C ALA A 405 0.77 13.29 -16.27
N SER A 406 0.81 12.45 -15.25
CA SER A 406 1.62 11.22 -15.24
C SER A 406 0.89 9.92 -15.60
N ASN A 407 -0.44 9.86 -15.50
CA ASN A 407 -1.22 8.66 -15.74
C ASN A 407 -2.28 8.89 -16.82
N SER A 408 -2.27 8.07 -17.88
CA SER A 408 -3.18 8.24 -19.02
C SER A 408 -4.64 7.92 -18.71
N PHE A 409 -4.93 7.05 -17.74
CA PHE A 409 -6.28 6.73 -17.30
C PHE A 409 -6.84 7.86 -16.45
N ASP A 410 -6.10 8.29 -15.42
CA ASP A 410 -6.49 9.42 -14.56
C ASP A 410 -6.68 10.69 -15.39
N ARG A 411 -5.84 10.91 -16.42
CA ARG A 411 -6.00 12.03 -17.35
C ARG A 411 -7.35 12.01 -18.05
N LYS A 412 -7.69 10.88 -18.70
CA LYS A 412 -8.97 10.70 -19.40
C LYS A 412 -10.15 10.84 -18.46
N TYR A 413 -10.04 10.27 -17.26
CA TYR A 413 -11.08 10.35 -16.24
C TYR A 413 -11.32 11.77 -15.75
N LEU A 414 -10.25 12.48 -15.34
CA LEU A 414 -10.35 13.85 -14.85
C LEU A 414 -10.82 14.80 -15.95
N ASP A 415 -10.38 14.62 -17.20
CA ASP A 415 -10.90 15.39 -18.34
C ASP A 415 -12.39 15.13 -18.58
N TYR A 416 -12.82 13.86 -18.51
CA TYR A 416 -14.23 13.50 -18.63
C TYR A 416 -15.08 14.07 -17.50
N LEU A 417 -14.61 13.96 -16.25
CA LEU A 417 -15.27 14.49 -15.07
C LEU A 417 -15.46 16.01 -15.19
N PHE A 418 -14.38 16.74 -15.46
CA PHE A 418 -14.44 18.20 -15.55
C PHE A 418 -15.28 18.67 -16.75
N ARG A 419 -15.21 17.99 -17.91
CA ARG A 419 -16.12 18.26 -19.03
C ARG A 419 -17.58 18.04 -18.66
N SER A 420 -17.85 16.95 -17.94
CA SER A 420 -19.19 16.64 -17.44
C SER A 420 -19.70 17.70 -16.46
N MET A 421 -18.80 18.31 -15.67
CA MET A 421 -19.08 19.43 -14.77
C MET A 421 -19.16 20.80 -15.46
N GLY A 422 -19.04 20.85 -16.80
CA GLY A 422 -19.19 22.07 -17.60
C GLY A 422 -17.89 22.81 -17.93
N TYR A 423 -16.72 22.24 -17.64
CA TYR A 423 -15.43 22.81 -18.02
C TYR A 423 -15.04 22.40 -19.44
N SER A 424 -14.90 23.37 -20.35
CA SER A 424 -14.77 23.11 -21.79
C SER A 424 -13.49 22.35 -22.15
N ASN A 425 -12.38 22.63 -21.46
CA ASN A 425 -11.09 22.00 -21.71
C ASN A 425 -10.80 20.80 -20.79
N GLY A 426 -11.79 20.32 -20.03
CA GLY A 426 -11.59 19.26 -19.04
C GLY A 426 -10.76 19.72 -17.86
N PHE A 427 -9.83 18.89 -17.38
CA PHE A 427 -9.07 19.20 -16.17
C PHE A 427 -8.10 20.38 -16.38
N ALA A 428 -7.80 20.76 -17.62
CA ALA A 428 -6.98 21.93 -17.92
C ALA A 428 -7.60 23.25 -17.40
N ASP A 429 -8.93 23.31 -17.23
CA ASP A 429 -9.61 24.48 -16.64
C ASP A 429 -9.59 24.45 -15.10
N ALA A 430 -9.09 23.36 -14.48
CA ALA A 430 -9.06 23.20 -13.04
C ALA A 430 -7.95 24.05 -12.40
N HIS A 431 -8.26 24.72 -11.30
CA HIS A 431 -7.31 25.45 -10.47
C HIS A 431 -7.61 25.26 -8.98
N ALA A 432 -6.62 25.48 -8.12
CA ALA A 432 -6.72 25.26 -6.67
C ALA A 432 -7.95 25.92 -6.02
N GLY A 433 -8.33 27.12 -6.46
CA GLY A 433 -9.52 27.84 -5.94
C GLY A 433 -10.88 27.16 -6.19
N LEU A 434 -10.95 26.09 -7.00
CA LEU A 434 -12.18 25.30 -7.18
C LEU A 434 -12.42 24.30 -6.05
N PHE A 435 -11.40 24.01 -5.25
CA PHE A 435 -11.42 22.98 -4.23
C PHE A 435 -11.67 23.61 -2.86
N SER A 436 -12.69 23.12 -2.16
CA SER A 436 -12.95 23.45 -0.75
C SER A 436 -13.00 22.18 0.08
N GLU A 437 -12.99 22.29 1.40
CA GLU A 437 -13.23 21.14 2.28
C GLU A 437 -14.74 20.99 2.55
N ASP A 438 -15.18 19.76 2.78
CA ASP A 438 -16.56 19.43 3.13
C ASP A 438 -16.61 18.16 4.00
N VAL A 439 -17.72 17.95 4.70
CA VAL A 439 -18.00 16.74 5.48
C VAL A 439 -19.41 16.26 5.17
N LEU A 440 -19.53 15.12 4.51
CA LEU A 440 -20.83 14.55 4.17
C LEU A 440 -21.54 14.00 5.42
N ALA A 441 -22.86 14.10 5.44
CA ALA A 441 -23.68 13.52 6.51
C ALA A 441 -23.63 11.98 6.46
N GLN A 442 -23.86 11.35 7.61
CA GLN A 442 -24.04 9.90 7.62
C GLN A 442 -25.34 9.55 6.90
N GLY A 443 -25.33 8.49 6.10
CA GLY A 443 -26.46 8.09 5.28
C GLY A 443 -26.58 8.84 3.95
N THR A 444 -25.66 9.77 3.63
CA THR A 444 -25.63 10.40 2.31
C THR A 444 -25.52 9.34 1.22
N SER A 445 -26.44 9.41 0.26
CA SER A 445 -26.48 8.50 -0.90
C SER A 445 -25.95 9.17 -2.16
N GLY A 446 -25.55 8.39 -3.15
CA GLY A 446 -25.06 8.93 -4.42
C GLY A 446 -24.19 7.97 -5.21
N MET A 447 -23.64 8.45 -6.31
CA MET A 447 -22.67 7.67 -7.10
C MET A 447 -21.30 7.78 -6.45
N LEU A 448 -20.83 6.67 -5.87
CA LEU A 448 -19.51 6.57 -5.25
C LEU A 448 -18.55 5.86 -6.20
N GLY A 449 -17.42 6.49 -6.45
CA GLY A 449 -16.32 5.94 -7.22
C GLY A 449 -15.52 4.89 -6.44
N PHE A 450 -14.82 4.01 -7.14
CA PHE A 450 -13.96 3.01 -6.55
C PHE A 450 -12.91 2.48 -7.52
N GLY A 451 -11.75 2.11 -6.95
CA GLY A 451 -10.66 1.44 -7.64
C GLY A 451 -9.93 2.33 -8.64
N LYS A 452 -8.73 1.90 -9.04
CA LYS A 452 -7.84 2.68 -9.94
C LYS A 452 -8.37 2.96 -11.35
N TYR A 453 -9.52 2.40 -11.72
CA TYR A 453 -10.17 2.61 -13.02
C TYR A 453 -11.40 3.50 -12.95
N HIS A 454 -11.64 4.13 -11.81
CA HIS A 454 -12.72 5.09 -11.64
C HIS A 454 -14.12 4.52 -11.93
N GLY A 455 -14.34 3.27 -11.52
CA GLY A 455 -15.67 2.66 -11.55
C GLY A 455 -16.59 3.37 -10.55
N TYR A 456 -17.90 3.33 -10.75
CA TYR A 456 -18.86 3.99 -9.87
C TYR A 456 -20.07 3.10 -9.58
N ALA A 457 -20.59 3.18 -8.37
CA ALA A 457 -21.76 2.44 -7.93
C ALA A 457 -22.64 3.31 -7.05
N PHE A 458 -23.96 3.13 -7.19
CA PHE A 458 -24.92 3.79 -6.31
C PHE A 458 -24.77 3.24 -4.88
N SER A 459 -24.39 4.11 -3.96
CA SER A 459 -23.93 3.75 -2.62
C SER A 459 -24.52 4.68 -1.55
N VAL A 460 -24.54 4.20 -0.31
CA VAL A 460 -24.96 4.95 0.88
C VAL A 460 -23.82 4.95 1.89
N LEU A 461 -23.41 6.14 2.34
CA LEU A 461 -22.27 6.33 3.23
C LEU A 461 -22.67 6.15 4.70
N ASN A 462 -22.57 4.92 5.20
CA ASN A 462 -22.78 4.58 6.61
C ASN A 462 -21.43 4.39 7.33
N THR A 463 -20.50 5.30 7.08
CA THR A 463 -19.12 5.29 7.58
C THR A 463 -18.95 6.25 8.77
N ASN A 464 -17.77 6.25 9.41
CA ASN A 464 -17.41 7.21 10.45
C ASN A 464 -17.15 8.63 9.88
N ASP A 465 -17.07 9.63 10.75
CA ASP A 465 -16.91 11.04 10.34
C ASP A 465 -15.63 11.29 9.55
N ARG A 466 -14.53 10.63 9.93
CA ARG A 466 -13.24 10.74 9.23
C ARG A 466 -13.39 10.31 7.77
N ASP A 467 -14.06 9.20 7.51
CA ASP A 467 -14.28 8.70 6.14
C ASP A 467 -15.16 9.64 5.31
N ARG A 468 -16.04 10.42 5.94
CA ARG A 468 -16.94 11.34 5.24
C ARG A 468 -16.36 12.73 5.00
N GLN A 469 -15.14 13.01 5.46
CA GLN A 469 -14.42 14.22 5.07
C GLN A 469 -14.02 14.14 3.61
N ALA A 470 -14.20 15.22 2.86
CA ALA A 470 -13.97 15.26 1.43
C ALA A 470 -13.43 16.62 0.96
N PHE A 471 -12.87 16.64 -0.24
CA PHE A 471 -12.68 17.86 -1.01
C PHE A 471 -13.88 18.04 -1.92
N ARG A 472 -14.55 19.19 -1.81
CA ARG A 472 -15.70 19.58 -2.62
C ARG A 472 -15.24 20.42 -3.79
N ILE A 473 -15.86 20.17 -4.94
CA ILE A 473 -15.69 20.95 -6.16
C ILE A 473 -17.08 21.28 -6.70
N GLN A 474 -17.34 22.55 -6.98
CA GLN A 474 -18.56 22.99 -7.65
C GLN A 474 -18.26 23.23 -9.12
N GLY A 475 -18.92 22.47 -9.99
CA GLY A 475 -18.81 22.57 -11.44
C GLY A 475 -19.41 23.86 -11.99
N ALA A 476 -18.95 24.24 -13.19
CA ALA A 476 -19.48 25.38 -13.93
C ALA A 476 -20.97 25.22 -14.28
N ASN A 477 -21.46 23.98 -14.37
CA ASN A 477 -22.87 23.66 -14.59
C ASN A 477 -23.71 23.58 -13.29
N GLY A 478 -23.13 23.93 -12.13
CA GLY A 478 -23.81 23.92 -10.83
C GLY A 478 -23.81 22.58 -10.10
N GLN A 479 -23.34 21.49 -10.72
CA GLN A 479 -23.21 20.19 -10.06
C GLN A 479 -22.05 20.20 -9.06
N VAL A 480 -22.23 19.53 -7.93
CA VAL A 480 -21.24 19.42 -6.88
C VAL A 480 -20.70 18.00 -6.85
N VAL A 481 -19.38 17.87 -6.80
CA VAL A 481 -18.71 16.57 -6.65
C VAL A 481 -17.77 16.62 -5.46
N HIS A 482 -17.54 15.46 -4.86
CA HIS A 482 -16.68 15.30 -3.72
C HIS A 482 -15.59 14.28 -4.02
N PHE A 483 -14.40 14.51 -3.48
CA PHE A 483 -13.32 13.53 -3.42
C PHE A 483 -13.09 13.17 -1.96
N MET A 484 -13.46 11.96 -1.57
CA MET A 484 -13.40 11.49 -0.17
C MET A 484 -11.94 11.44 0.30
N LYS A 485 -11.60 12.12 1.40
CA LYS A 485 -10.20 12.24 1.85
C LYS A 485 -9.55 10.89 2.14
N THR A 486 -10.28 9.93 2.69
CA THR A 486 -9.74 8.59 3.05
C THR A 486 -9.21 7.79 1.85
N CYS A 487 -9.80 7.95 0.67
CA CYS A 487 -9.53 7.07 -0.48
C CYS A 487 -9.30 7.81 -1.80
N GLY A 488 -9.53 9.12 -1.80
CA GLY A 488 -9.60 9.94 -2.99
C GLY A 488 -10.78 9.56 -3.88
N ASN A 489 -11.78 8.81 -3.41
CA ASN A 489 -12.85 8.37 -4.30
C ASN A 489 -13.79 9.53 -4.62
N TYR A 490 -14.22 9.59 -5.88
CA TYR A 490 -15.28 10.46 -6.34
C TYR A 490 -16.59 10.14 -5.64
N MET A 491 -17.39 11.16 -5.36
CA MET A 491 -18.74 11.02 -4.87
C MET A 491 -19.63 12.12 -5.45
N TYR A 492 -20.68 11.71 -6.16
CA TYR A 492 -21.81 12.58 -6.52
C TYR A 492 -22.90 12.45 -5.47
N ALA A 493 -22.82 13.30 -4.45
CA ALA A 493 -23.68 13.20 -3.27
C ALA A 493 -25.06 13.81 -3.52
N CYS A 494 -26.10 13.11 -3.04
CA CYS A 494 -27.51 13.45 -3.23
C CYS A 494 -28.14 14.01 -1.96
N GLN A 495 -29.09 14.93 -2.15
CA GLN A 495 -29.93 15.51 -1.09
C GLN A 495 -30.83 14.48 -0.41
#